data_AF-A0A3P8KIP6-F1
#
_entry.id   AF-A0A3P8KIP6-F1
#
_cell.length_a   1.000
_cell.length_b   1.000
_cell.length_c   1.000
_cell.angle_alpha   90.00
_cell.angle_beta   90.00
_cell.angle_gamma   90.00
#
_symmetry.space_group_name_H-M   'P 1'
#
loop_
_entity.id
_entity.type
_entity.pdbx_description
1 polymer ?
#
loop_
_entity_poly.entity_id
_entity_poly.type
_entity_poly.pdbx_seq_one_letter_code
_entity_poly.pdbx_strand_id
1 'polypeptide(L)'
;MKHFVYYSEKNSAVAIAMQNDRALICFDIFCDASGSMSAIVNELADQRTQLAILGFTPVEGRIGEYEKIEGDDFLFIFTAKENIFKGNRLMFPTLSHA
;
A
#
# COMPACT_ATOMS: atom_id res chain seq x y z
N MET A 1 13.87 -0.90 18.31
CA MET A 1 12.85 -1.54 17.44
C MET A 1 12.00 -0.43 16.89
N LYS A 2 11.97 -0.19 15.56
CA LYS A 2 11.04 0.81 15.01
C LYS A 2 9.65 0.16 14.98
N HIS A 3 8.70 0.76 15.68
CA HIS A 3 7.31 0.32 15.63
C HIS A 3 6.72 0.84 14.32
N PHE A 4 6.38 -0.08 13.41
CA PHE A 4 5.73 0.24 12.14
C PHE A 4 4.25 -0.13 12.13
N VAL A 5 3.73 -0.69 13.22
CA VAL A 5 2.33 -1.13 13.32
C VAL A 5 1.56 -0.12 14.17
N TYR A 6 0.49 0.42 13.60
CA TYR A 6 -0.38 1.42 14.20
C TYR A 6 -1.81 0.90 14.24
N TYR A 7 -2.53 1.24 15.30
CA TYR A 7 -3.96 0.97 15.40
C TYR A 7 -4.73 2.29 15.50
N SER A 8 -5.74 2.46 14.64
CA SER A 8 -6.68 3.57 14.67
C SER A 8 -8.01 3.07 15.23
N GLU A 9 -8.31 3.43 16.48
CA GLU A 9 -9.61 3.16 17.11
C GLU A 9 -10.76 3.81 16.33
N LYS A 10 -10.53 5.02 15.80
CA LYS A 10 -11.54 5.79 15.07
C LYS A 10 -12.00 5.08 13.79
N ASN A 11 -11.09 4.40 13.10
CA ASN A 11 -11.37 3.71 11.85
C ASN A 11 -11.44 2.18 12.01
N SER A 12 -11.31 1.66 13.23
CA SER A 12 -11.17 0.22 13.51
C SER A 12 -10.17 -0.45 12.56
N ALA A 13 -8.98 0.15 12.43
CA ALA A 13 -8.01 -0.22 11.41
C ALA A 13 -6.61 -0.43 11.98
N VAL A 14 -5.89 -1.40 11.42
CA VAL A 14 -4.45 -1.60 11.65
C VAL A 14 -3.70 -1.18 10.39
N ALA A 15 -2.67 -0.36 10.55
CA ALA A 15 -1.80 0.03 9.45
C ALA A 15 -0.36 -0.35 9.75
N ILE A 16 0.33 -0.87 8.74
CA ILE A 16 1.77 -1.04 8.76
C ILE A 16 2.34 0.10 7.94
N ALA A 17 3.00 1.06 8.57
CA ALA A 17 3.44 2.29 7.91
C ALA A 17 4.75 2.83 8.49
N MET A 18 5.38 3.74 7.76
CA MET A 18 6.58 4.46 8.18
C MET A 18 6.56 5.89 7.66
N GLN A 19 6.73 6.85 8.57
CA GLN A 19 7.04 8.22 8.20
C GLN A 19 8.50 8.29 7.70
N ASN A 20 8.69 8.83 6.50
CA ASN A 20 10.00 9.07 5.89
C ASN A 20 10.05 10.49 5.32
N ASP A 21 10.59 11.43 6.09
CA ASP A 21 10.60 12.86 5.78
C ASP A 21 9.18 13.36 5.42
N ARG A 22 8.96 13.80 4.18
CA ARG A 22 7.66 14.30 3.69
C ARG A 22 6.74 13.21 3.14
N ALA A 23 7.14 11.94 3.20
CA ALA A 23 6.35 10.83 2.73
C ALA A 23 5.87 9.95 3.89
N LEU A 24 4.61 9.52 3.84
CA LEU A 24 4.10 8.38 4.61
C LEU A 24 4.10 7.15 3.70
N ILE A 25 4.90 6.16 4.05
CA ILE A 25 4.94 4.87 3.34
C ILE A 25 4.00 3.92 4.04
N CYS A 26 2.92 3.52 3.37
CA CYS A 26 1.96 2.54 3.87
C CYS A 26 2.27 1.19 3.24
N PHE A 27 2.78 0.27 4.04
CA PHE A 27 3.10 -1.08 3.60
C PHE A 27 1.85 -1.96 3.50
N ASP A 28 0.90 -1.81 4.44
CA ASP A 28 -0.39 -2.47 4.39
C ASP A 28 -1.43 -1.76 5.30
N ILE A 29 -2.71 -1.94 5.01
CA ILE A 29 -3.84 -1.40 5.79
C ILE A 29 -4.94 -2.46 5.90
N PHE A 30 -5.25 -2.85 7.13
CA PHE A 30 -6.33 -3.78 7.46
C PHE A 30 -7.47 -3.02 8.11
N CYS A 31 -8.64 -3.06 7.49
CA CYS A 31 -9.88 -2.49 8.02
C CYS A 31 -11.09 -3.25 7.46
N ASP A 32 -12.28 -2.96 8.00
CA ASP A 32 -13.52 -3.47 7.44
C ASP A 32 -13.79 -2.88 6.05
N ALA A 33 -14.68 -3.52 5.27
CA ALA A 33 -15.02 -3.12 3.90
C ALA A 33 -15.61 -1.70 3.78
N SER A 34 -16.16 -1.15 4.86
CA SER A 34 -16.65 0.24 4.93
C SER A 34 -15.57 1.26 5.32
N GLY A 35 -14.35 0.80 5.62
CA GLY A 35 -13.24 1.65 6.04
C GLY A 35 -12.74 2.54 4.90
N SER A 36 -12.43 3.80 5.22
CA SER A 36 -11.85 4.72 4.24
C SER A 36 -10.33 4.73 4.35
N MET A 37 -9.65 4.21 3.32
CA MET A 37 -8.18 4.26 3.24
C MET A 37 -7.66 5.69 3.36
N SER A 38 -8.32 6.68 2.75
CA SER A 38 -7.93 8.10 2.88
C SER A 38 -8.00 8.59 4.32
N ALA A 39 -9.05 8.22 5.07
CA ALA A 39 -9.20 8.64 6.45
C ALA A 39 -8.09 8.06 7.33
N ILE A 40 -7.76 6.78 7.12
CA ILE A 40 -6.69 6.07 7.85
C ILE A 40 -5.32 6.70 7.52
N VAL A 41 -5.02 6.90 6.24
CA VAL A 41 -3.75 7.52 5.79
C VAL A 41 -3.61 8.94 6.34
N ASN A 42 -4.68 9.75 6.29
CA ASN A 42 -4.64 11.13 6.79
C ASN A 42 -4.48 11.20 8.31
N GLU A 43 -4.97 10.21 9.06
CA GLU A 43 -4.79 10.16 10.52
C GLU A 43 -3.35 9.80 10.91
N LEU A 44 -2.69 8.95 10.11
CA LEU A 44 -1.32 8.51 10.33
C LEU A 44 -0.27 9.53 9.87
N ALA A 45 -0.60 10.35 8.88
CA ALA A 45 0.29 11.34 8.30
C ALA A 45 0.66 12.43 9.32
N ASP A 46 1.95 12.76 9.41
CA ASP A 46 2.39 13.94 10.18
C ASP A 46 2.05 15.25 9.45
N GLN A 47 2.12 16.38 10.15
CA GLN A 47 1.80 17.71 9.59
C GLN A 47 2.66 18.13 8.39
N ARG A 48 3.81 17.49 8.15
CA ARG A 48 4.74 17.82 7.06
C ARG A 48 4.60 16.86 5.88
N THR A 49 3.76 15.83 6.01
CA THR A 49 3.51 14.84 4.97
C THR A 49 2.88 15.51 3.76
N GLN A 50 3.48 15.28 2.59
CA GLN A 50 3.03 15.77 1.30
C GLN A 50 2.66 14.64 0.34
N LEU A 51 3.15 13.42 0.62
CA LEU A 51 2.96 12.26 -0.23
C LEU A 51 2.62 11.03 0.61
N ALA A 52 1.62 10.27 0.16
CA ALA A 52 1.36 8.92 0.65
C ALA A 52 1.79 7.91 -0.42
N ILE A 53 2.70 7.01 -0.07
CA ILE A 53 3.17 5.94 -0.95
C ILE A 53 2.50 4.65 -0.49
N LEU A 54 1.77 4.01 -1.40
CA LEU A 54 1.11 2.73 -1.13
C LEU A 54 1.99 1.60 -1.62
N GLY A 55 2.47 0.77 -0.70
CA GLY A 55 3.25 -0.43 -0.99
C GLY A 55 2.39 -1.63 -1.39
N PHE A 56 1.16 -1.42 -1.84
CA PHE A 56 0.18 -2.43 -2.24
C PHE A 56 -0.79 -1.85 -3.28
N THR A 57 -1.50 -2.70 -4.02
CA THR A 57 -2.57 -2.24 -4.92
C THR A 57 -3.84 -1.92 -4.12
N PRO A 58 -4.32 -0.66 -4.07
CA PRO A 58 -5.57 -0.34 -3.39
C PRO A 58 -6.78 -0.91 -4.14
N VAL A 59 -7.84 -1.26 -3.40
CA VAL A 59 -9.11 -1.75 -3.96
C VAL A 59 -9.78 -0.68 -4.84
N GLU A 60 -9.69 0.58 -4.42
CA GLU A 60 -10.21 1.70 -5.18
C GLU A 60 -9.27 2.03 -6.34
N GLY A 61 -9.80 2.13 -7.56
CA GLY A 61 -9.08 2.66 -8.72
C GLY A 61 -8.74 4.13 -8.51
N ARG A 62 -7.59 4.40 -7.88
CA ARG A 62 -7.18 5.76 -7.50
C ARG A 62 -6.40 6.44 -8.60
N ILE A 63 -6.66 7.74 -8.72
CA ILE A 63 -5.82 8.67 -9.46
C ILE A 63 -4.53 8.83 -8.67
N GLY A 64 -3.41 8.62 -9.33
CA GLY A 64 -2.09 8.69 -8.75
C GLY A 64 -1.03 8.27 -9.76
N GLU A 65 0.22 8.44 -9.36
CA GLU A 65 1.35 7.95 -10.13
C GLU A 65 1.64 6.50 -9.75
N TYR A 66 2.06 5.72 -10.74
CA TYR A 66 2.43 4.33 -10.57
C TYR A 66 3.89 4.22 -10.99
N GLU A 67 4.74 3.83 -10.04
CA GLU A 67 6.15 3.62 -10.29
C GLU A 67 6.44 2.13 -10.37
N LYS A 68 7.27 1.73 -11.34
CA LYS A 68 7.75 0.36 -11.41
C LYS A 68 8.79 0.17 -10.30
N ILE A 69 8.55 -0.77 -9.41
CA ILE A 69 9.58 -1.21 -8.45
C ILE A 69 10.59 -2.06 -9.23
N GLU A 70 11.84 -1.61 -9.26
CA GLU A 70 12.96 -2.38 -9.81
C GLU A 70 13.53 -3.31 -8.73
N GLY A 71 13.86 -4.54 -9.14
CA GLY A 71 14.44 -5.58 -8.30
C GLY A 71 14.92 -6.75 -9.14
N ASP A 72 15.61 -7.69 -8.51
CA ASP A 72 16.17 -8.87 -9.18
C ASP A 72 15.19 -10.05 -9.25
N ASP A 73 13.97 -9.87 -8.75
CA ASP A 73 12.92 -10.88 -8.71
C ASP A 73 12.12 -10.93 -10.01
N PHE A 74 11.82 -12.15 -10.48
CA PHE A 74 11.08 -12.38 -11.71
C PHE A 74 9.82 -13.22 -11.45
N LEU A 75 8.65 -12.66 -11.78
CA LEU A 75 7.40 -13.42 -11.84
C LEU A 75 7.23 -14.03 -13.24
N PHE A 76 7.13 -15.35 -13.30
CA PHE A 76 6.77 -16.07 -14.53
C PHE A 76 5.27 -16.40 -14.54
N ILE A 77 4.58 -16.06 -15.62
CA ILE A 77 3.15 -16.34 -15.80
C ILE A 77 2.99 -17.41 -16.88
N PHE A 78 2.34 -18.51 -16.53
CA PHE A 78 2.10 -19.60 -17.48
C PHE A 78 1.07 -19.17 -18.54
N THR A 79 1.47 -19.23 -19.81
CA THR A 79 0.69 -18.65 -20.94
C THR A 79 -0.70 -19.26 -21.11
N ALA A 80 -0.90 -20.52 -20.70
CA ALA A 80 -2.20 -21.19 -20.81
C ALA A 80 -3.16 -20.89 -19.64
N LYS A 81 -2.84 -19.92 -18.77
CA LYS A 81 -3.64 -19.52 -17.61
C LYS A 81 -3.94 -18.02 -17.62
N GLU A 82 -4.85 -17.58 -16.74
CA GLU A 82 -5.17 -16.17 -16.61
C GLU A 82 -3.94 -15.35 -16.19
N ASN A 83 -3.80 -14.16 -16.78
CA ASN A 83 -2.81 -13.18 -16.40
C ASN A 83 -3.53 -11.96 -15.81
N ILE A 84 -3.65 -11.93 -14.47
CA ILE A 84 -4.33 -10.83 -13.76
C ILE A 84 -3.61 -9.48 -13.89
N PHE A 85 -2.32 -9.49 -14.22
CA PHE A 85 -1.52 -8.28 -14.47
C PHE A 85 -1.75 -7.71 -15.88
N LYS A 86 -2.32 -8.49 -16.80
CA LYS A 86 -2.59 -8.03 -18.17
C LYS A 86 -3.71 -7.00 -18.16
N GLY A 87 -3.37 -5.75 -18.45
CA GLY A 87 -4.32 -4.64 -18.52
C GLY A 87 -4.70 -4.03 -17.16
N ASN A 88 -4.16 -4.55 -16.06
CA ASN A 88 -4.35 -4.01 -14.72
C ASN A 88 -3.00 -3.54 -14.15
N ARG A 89 -2.99 -2.42 -13.43
CA ARG A 89 -1.81 -1.94 -12.70
C ARG A 89 -1.74 -2.56 -11.30
N LEU A 90 -1.56 -3.88 -11.26
CA LEU A 90 -1.37 -4.62 -10.02
C LEU A 90 0.11 -4.65 -9.64
N MET A 91 0.39 -4.70 -8.35
CA MET A 91 1.72 -4.94 -7.79
C MET A 91 1.66 -6.05 -6.75
N PHE A 92 2.79 -6.71 -6.52
CA PHE A 92 2.95 -7.48 -5.29
C PHE A 92 3.11 -6.50 -4.12
N PRO A 93 2.44 -6.73 -2.99
CA PRO A 93 2.67 -5.95 -1.79
C PRO A 93 4.15 -5.98 -1.40
N THR A 94 4.69 -4.84 -0.99
CA THR A 94 6.10 -4.69 -0.58
C THR A 94 6.45 -5.50 0.67
N LEU A 95 5.46 -5.89 1.49
CA LEU A 95 5.64 -6.84 2.60
C LEU A 95 5.72 -8.30 2.16
N SER A 96 5.29 -8.61 0.94
CA SER A 96 5.40 -9.96 0.39
C SER A 96 6.84 -10.22 -0.04
N HIS A 97 7.71 -10.45 0.94
CA HIS A 97 8.99 -11.11 0.72
C HIS A 97 8.76 -12.62 0.79
N ALA A 98 8.93 -13.31 -0.34
CA ALA A 98 8.92 -14.77 -0.44
C ALA A 98 10.37 -15.29 -0.48
#